data_AF-A0A4R4MTZ1-F1
#
_entry.id   AF-A0A4R4MTZ1-F1
#
_cell.length_a   1.000
_cell.length_b   1.000
_cell.length_c   1.000
_cell.angle_alpha   90.00
_cell.angle_beta   90.00
_cell.angle_gamma   90.00
#
_symmetry.space_group_name_H-M   'P 1'
#
loop_
_entity.id
_entity.type
_entity.pdbx_description
1 polymer ?
#
loop_
_entity_poly.entity_id
_entity_poly.type
_entity_poly.pdbx_seq_one_letter_code
_entity_poly.pdbx_strand_id
1 'polypeptide(L)'
;MKLFRTADLLQDPTPVPSPERFTGAAFSSDIHGGPTSKATTALIRLDPGVRGHWHIHADGQVVHVVSGSGFVGRRDEEPLQVTAGDTVWIEPGEEHWHGASGEGLAQLAFSFGAITWLEPST
;
A
#
# COMPACT_ATOMS: atom_id res chain seq x y z
N MET A 1 -22.32 -7.36 7.80
CA MET A 1 -21.51 -6.25 8.36
C MET A 1 -20.40 -6.85 9.20
N LYS A 2 -19.16 -6.37 9.06
CA LYS A 2 -18.01 -6.83 9.84
C LYS A 2 -17.30 -5.59 10.40
N LEU A 3 -16.86 -5.66 11.66
CA LEU A 3 -16.05 -4.62 12.29
C LEU A 3 -14.58 -5.06 12.22
N PHE A 4 -13.73 -4.17 11.76
CA PHE A 4 -12.28 -4.33 11.82
C PHE A 4 -11.73 -3.16 12.63
N ARG A 5 -10.94 -3.45 13.67
CA ARG A 5 -10.21 -2.41 14.40
C ARG A 5 -8.81 -2.34 13.83
N THR A 6 -8.31 -1.14 13.59
CA THR A 6 -6.93 -0.93 13.11
C THR A 6 -5.90 -1.59 14.03
N ALA A 7 -6.11 -1.54 15.35
CA ALA A 7 -5.25 -2.21 16.32
C ALA A 7 -5.17 -3.74 16.10
N ASP A 8 -6.30 -4.38 15.78
CA ASP A 8 -6.37 -5.83 15.55
C ASP A 8 -5.67 -6.19 14.23
N LEU A 9 -5.88 -5.38 13.18
CA LEU A 9 -5.27 -5.55 11.86
C LEU A 9 -3.74 -5.44 11.87
N LEU A 10 -3.16 -4.77 12.87
CA LEU A 10 -1.72 -4.58 13.01
C LEU A 10 -1.00 -5.72 13.74
N GLN A 11 -1.71 -6.60 14.46
CA GLN A 11 -1.09 -7.59 15.36
C GLN A 11 -0.59 -8.86 14.66
N ASP A 12 -1.28 -9.34 13.61
CA ASP A 12 -0.93 -10.59 12.94
C ASP A 12 -1.10 -10.50 11.40
N PRO A 13 -0.33 -9.61 10.73
CA PRO A 13 -0.49 -9.40 9.31
C PRO A 13 0.23 -10.50 8.51
N THR A 14 -0.35 -10.93 7.40
CA THR A 14 0.21 -11.98 6.54
C THR A 14 1.38 -11.42 5.74
N PRO A 15 2.55 -12.08 5.68
CA PRO A 15 3.64 -11.66 4.81
C PRO A 15 3.20 -11.59 3.34
N VAL A 16 3.57 -10.51 2.66
CA VAL A 16 3.27 -10.31 1.23
C VAL A 16 4.44 -10.83 0.40
N PRO A 17 4.23 -11.36 -0.83
CA PRO A 17 5.31 -11.90 -1.64
C PRO A 17 6.48 -10.93 -1.82
N SER A 18 7.65 -11.39 -1.38
CA SER A 18 8.95 -10.75 -1.50
C SER A 18 9.92 -11.77 -2.08
N PRO A 19 10.75 -11.41 -3.09
CA PRO A 19 11.00 -10.07 -3.60
C PRO A 19 10.07 -9.66 -4.76
N GLU A 20 8.96 -10.36 -5.03
CA GLU A 20 8.17 -10.12 -6.25
C GLU A 20 7.45 -8.76 -6.28
N ARG A 21 7.04 -8.26 -5.11
CA ARG A 21 6.23 -7.03 -4.99
C ARG A 21 6.86 -5.97 -4.10
N PHE A 22 7.78 -6.37 -3.24
CA PHE A 22 8.39 -5.50 -2.24
C PHE A 22 9.88 -5.80 -2.14
N THR A 23 10.67 -4.75 -2.01
CA THR A 23 12.04 -4.83 -1.50
C THR A 23 11.99 -4.72 0.02
N GLY A 24 12.20 -5.85 0.70
CA GLY A 24 12.10 -5.97 2.16
C GLY A 24 10.79 -6.62 2.64
N ALA A 25 10.53 -6.53 3.95
CA ALA A 25 9.42 -7.22 4.62
C ALA A 25 8.12 -6.38 4.62
N ALA A 26 7.14 -6.81 3.84
CA ALA A 26 5.81 -6.21 3.77
C ALA A 26 4.76 -7.19 4.28
N PHE A 27 3.70 -6.67 4.89
CA PHE A 27 2.63 -7.47 5.47
C PHE A 27 1.25 -6.88 5.10
N SER A 28 0.25 -7.75 4.92
CA SER A 28 -1.12 -7.39 4.56
C SER A 28 -2.12 -8.02 5.54
N SER A 29 -3.13 -7.24 5.90
CA SER A 29 -4.33 -7.72 6.60
C SER A 29 -5.56 -7.38 5.76
N ASP A 30 -6.14 -8.39 5.11
CA ASP A 30 -7.25 -8.21 4.16
C ASP A 30 -8.55 -7.83 4.89
N ILE A 31 -9.24 -6.81 4.37
CA ILE A 31 -10.50 -6.28 4.94
C ILE A 31 -11.68 -6.62 4.02
N HIS A 32 -11.51 -6.40 2.71
CA HIS A 32 -12.55 -6.62 1.70
C HIS A 32 -11.95 -7.00 0.35
N GLY A 33 -12.65 -7.83 -0.42
CA GLY A 33 -12.26 -8.24 -1.75
C GLY A 33 -13.05 -9.46 -2.23
N GLY A 34 -12.61 -10.04 -3.35
CA GLY A 34 -13.17 -11.28 -3.91
C GLY A 34 -13.53 -11.16 -5.40
N PRO A 35 -13.89 -12.27 -6.06
CA PRO A 35 -14.02 -12.34 -7.52
C PRO A 35 -15.08 -11.40 -8.13
N THR A 36 -16.08 -11.01 -7.36
CA THR A 36 -17.17 -10.12 -7.81
C THR A 36 -17.03 -8.70 -7.26
N SER A 37 -15.99 -8.44 -6.46
CA SER A 37 -15.78 -7.10 -5.90
C SER A 37 -15.15 -6.17 -6.94
N LYS A 38 -15.60 -4.92 -6.95
CA LYS A 38 -14.99 -3.85 -7.76
C LYS A 38 -13.79 -3.20 -7.06
N ALA A 39 -13.58 -3.53 -5.79
CA ALA A 39 -12.49 -2.98 -4.99
C ALA A 39 -11.93 -4.03 -4.04
N THR A 40 -10.62 -3.96 -3.80
CA THR A 40 -9.98 -4.65 -2.70
C THR A 40 -9.57 -3.65 -1.64
N THR A 41 -9.61 -4.07 -0.38
CA THR A 41 -9.20 -3.24 0.75
C THR A 41 -8.39 -4.07 1.71
N ALA A 42 -7.21 -3.58 2.07
CA ALA A 42 -6.34 -4.20 3.05
C ALA A 42 -5.62 -3.12 3.85
N LEU A 43 -5.19 -3.48 5.06
CA LEU A 43 -4.16 -2.73 5.76
C LEU A 43 -2.80 -3.29 5.34
N ILE A 44 -1.93 -2.42 4.82
CA ILE A 44 -0.55 -2.76 4.46
C ILE A 44 0.38 -2.18 5.52
N ARG A 45 1.27 -3.01 6.05
CA ARG A 45 2.33 -2.63 6.99
C ARG A 45 3.70 -2.88 6.35
N LEU A 46 4.54 -1.86 6.37
CA LEU A 46 5.89 -1.87 5.84
C LEU A 46 6.87 -1.56 6.98
N ASP A 47 7.85 -2.44 7.20
CA ASP A 47 8.93 -2.19 8.14
C ASP A 47 9.84 -1.04 7.65
N PRO A 48 10.66 -0.42 8.52
CA PRO A 48 11.61 0.63 8.13
C PRO A 48 12.43 0.29 6.87
N GLY A 49 12.43 1.20 5.90
CA GLY A 49 13.19 1.05 4.65
C GLY A 49 12.56 0.13 3.60
N VAL A 50 11.42 -0.50 3.89
CA VAL A 50 10.71 -1.35 2.93
C VAL A 50 9.98 -0.50 1.90
N ARG A 51 10.10 -0.88 0.62
CA ARG A 51 9.42 -0.22 -0.50
C ARG A 51 8.69 -1.23 -1.38
N GLY A 52 7.50 -0.85 -1.85
CA GLY A 52 6.81 -1.57 -2.91
C GLY A 52 7.51 -1.37 -4.26
N HIS A 53 7.44 -2.37 -5.13
CA HIS A 53 7.84 -2.22 -6.52
C HIS A 53 6.93 -1.21 -7.22
N TRP A 54 7.40 -0.69 -8.36
CA TRP A 54 6.53 0.07 -9.25
C TRP A 54 5.33 -0.77 -9.64
N HIS A 55 4.15 -0.17 -9.62
CA HIS A 55 2.92 -0.84 -10.02
C HIS A 55 1.86 0.16 -10.49
N ILE A 56 0.80 -0.40 -11.08
CA ILE A 56 -0.33 0.33 -11.65
C ILE A 56 -1.62 -0.31 -11.14
N HIS A 57 -2.62 0.50 -10.79
CA HIS A 57 -4.00 0.07 -10.61
C HIS A 57 -4.84 0.51 -11.80
N ALA A 58 -5.57 -0.41 -12.42
CA ALA A 58 -6.35 -0.13 -13.63
C ALA A 58 -7.42 0.95 -13.42
N ASP A 59 -8.04 1.01 -12.23
CA ASP A 59 -9.09 1.98 -11.89
C ASP A 59 -8.68 2.90 -10.72
N GLY A 60 -7.38 2.97 -10.41
CA GLY A 60 -6.78 3.85 -9.40
C GLY A 60 -6.70 3.26 -8.00
N GLN A 61 -6.15 4.03 -7.06
CA GLN A 61 -5.98 3.63 -5.65
C GLN A 61 -6.11 4.82 -4.71
N VAL A 62 -6.79 4.61 -3.57
CA VAL A 62 -6.70 5.52 -2.41
C VAL A 62 -5.86 4.85 -1.35
N VAL A 63 -4.88 5.55 -0.80
CA VAL A 63 -4.16 5.13 0.41
C VAL A 63 -4.40 6.13 1.53
N HIS A 64 -4.69 5.62 2.73
CA HIS A 64 -4.85 6.42 3.94
C HIS A 64 -3.86 5.93 5.01
N VAL A 65 -2.95 6.79 5.43
CA VAL A 65 -1.91 6.43 6.39
C VAL A 65 -2.48 6.41 7.79
N VAL A 66 -2.36 5.28 8.47
CA VAL A 66 -2.91 5.08 9.83
C VAL A 66 -1.84 5.15 10.92
N SER A 67 -0.57 4.87 10.60
CA SER A 67 0.55 5.06 11.53
C SER A 67 1.88 5.21 10.80
N GLY A 68 2.83 5.89 11.45
CA GLY A 68 4.20 6.02 10.96
C GLY A 68 4.32 7.06 9.85
N SER A 69 5.34 6.90 9.02
CA SER A 69 5.69 7.83 7.95
C SER A 69 6.34 7.12 6.77
N GLY A 70 6.21 7.71 5.59
CA GLY A 70 6.70 7.09 4.37
C GLY A 70 6.70 8.03 3.20
N PHE A 71 6.76 7.43 2.02
CA PHE A 71 6.71 8.13 0.75
C PHE A 71 5.74 7.44 -0.20
N VAL A 72 5.08 8.24 -1.04
CA VAL A 72 4.40 7.78 -2.25
C VAL A 72 5.13 8.41 -3.44
N GLY A 73 5.70 7.59 -4.30
CA GLY A 73 6.44 8.04 -5.47
C GLY A 73 5.63 7.81 -6.74
N ARG A 74 5.54 8.84 -7.58
CA ARG A 74 5.05 8.76 -8.95
C ARG A 74 6.25 8.79 -9.90
N ARG A 75 6.16 8.10 -11.03
CA ARG A 75 7.26 8.06 -12.02
C ARG A 75 7.64 9.48 -12.44
N ASP A 76 8.95 9.73 -12.54
CA ASP A 76 9.56 10.99 -12.97
C ASP A 76 9.25 12.23 -12.11
N GLU A 77 8.71 12.01 -10.89
CA GLU A 77 8.40 13.07 -9.94
C GLU A 77 9.10 12.85 -8.60
N GLU A 78 9.27 13.93 -7.83
CA GLU A 78 9.77 13.85 -6.46
C GLU A 78 8.75 13.13 -5.56
N PRO A 79 9.15 12.14 -4.75
CA PRO A 79 8.23 11.42 -3.88
C PRO A 79 7.55 12.32 -2.85
N LEU A 80 6.24 12.14 -2.68
CA LEU A 80 5.45 12.81 -1.66
C LEU A 80 5.72 12.16 -0.29
N GLN A 81 6.19 12.94 0.69
CA GLN A 81 6.27 12.47 2.07
C GLN A 81 4.84 12.38 2.67
N VAL A 82 4.57 11.27 3.35
CA VAL A 82 3.27 11.02 4.01
C VAL A 82 3.46 10.60 5.46
N THR A 83 2.48 10.96 6.30
CA THR A 83 2.43 10.67 7.73
C THR A 83 1.02 10.27 8.16
N ALA A 84 0.86 9.76 9.37
CA ALA A 84 -0.44 9.35 9.90
C ALA A 84 -1.50 10.46 9.80
N GLY A 85 -2.64 10.12 9.16
CA GLY A 85 -3.73 11.05 8.85
C GLY A 85 -3.79 11.47 7.39
N ASP A 86 -2.68 11.37 6.64
CA ASP A 86 -2.64 11.75 5.24
C ASP A 86 -3.38 10.75 4.36
N THR A 87 -3.94 11.26 3.26
CA THR A 87 -4.63 10.45 2.24
C THR A 87 -4.13 10.84 0.87
N VAL A 88 -3.75 9.84 0.07
CA VAL A 88 -3.28 10.03 -1.30
C VAL A 88 -4.25 9.33 -2.25
N TRP A 89 -4.66 10.05 -3.28
CA TRP A 89 -5.36 9.50 -4.44
C TRP A 89 -4.36 9.31 -5.57
N ILE A 90 -4.40 8.14 -6.19
CA ILE A 90 -3.51 7.70 -7.25
C ILE A 90 -4.38 7.40 -8.46
N GLU A 91 -4.15 8.12 -9.55
CA GLU A 91 -5.00 8.07 -10.74
C GLU A 91 -4.98 6.69 -11.42
N PRO A 92 -6.06 6.30 -12.13
CA PRO A 92 -6.06 5.11 -12.97
C PRO A 92 -4.89 5.10 -13.96
N GLY A 93 -4.15 3.99 -14.01
CA GLY A 93 -3.03 3.85 -14.94
C GLY A 93 -1.71 4.50 -14.47
N GLU A 94 -1.69 5.15 -13.31
CA GLU A 94 -0.47 5.81 -12.81
C GLU A 94 0.56 4.81 -12.29
N GLU A 95 1.79 4.89 -12.80
CA GLU A 95 2.94 4.16 -12.26
C GLU A 95 3.39 4.81 -10.95
N HIS A 96 3.30 4.04 -9.86
CA HIS A 96 3.64 4.52 -8.53
C HIS A 96 4.26 3.42 -7.66
N TRP A 97 4.87 3.84 -6.56
CA TRP A 97 5.25 2.98 -5.44
C TRP A 97 4.93 3.70 -4.13
N HIS A 98 4.92 2.93 -3.04
CA HIS A 98 4.83 3.47 -1.69
C HIS A 98 5.78 2.71 -0.77
N GLY A 99 6.37 3.40 0.21
CA GLY A 99 7.41 2.84 1.06
C GLY A 99 7.52 3.51 2.42
N ALA A 100 8.04 2.75 3.37
CA ALA A 100 8.26 3.22 4.73
C ALA A 100 9.51 4.08 4.87
N SER A 101 9.45 5.03 5.80
CA SER A 101 10.57 5.81 6.30
C SER A 101 10.55 5.79 7.84
N GLY A 102 11.66 6.19 8.47
CA GLY A 102 11.74 6.28 9.93
C GLY A 102 11.39 4.94 10.60
N GLU A 103 10.37 4.95 11.45
CA GLU A 103 9.92 3.81 12.28
C GLU A 103 9.01 2.81 11.55
N GLY A 104 8.71 3.02 10.28
CA GLY A 104 7.79 2.16 9.50
C GLY A 104 6.54 2.89 9.01
N LEU A 105 5.71 2.19 8.24
CA LEU A 105 4.48 2.72 7.67
C LEU A 105 3.35 1.70 7.78
N ALA A 106 2.16 2.14 8.19
CA ALA A 106 0.94 1.38 8.01
C ALA A 106 -0.14 2.23 7.32
N GLN A 107 -0.79 1.67 6.32
CA GLN A 107 -1.78 2.36 5.51
C GLN A 107 -2.95 1.45 5.14
N LEU A 108 -4.15 2.00 5.07
CA LEU A 108 -5.29 1.36 4.41
C LEU A 108 -5.16 1.61 2.91
N ALA A 109 -5.14 0.54 2.12
CA ALA A 109 -5.11 0.60 0.67
C ALA A 109 -6.48 0.19 0.11
N PHE A 110 -7.12 1.10 -0.61
CA PHE A 110 -8.36 0.86 -1.36
C PHE A 110 -7.99 0.82 -2.83
N SER A 111 -7.91 -0.37 -3.40
CA SER A 111 -7.45 -0.58 -4.78
C SER A 111 -8.63 -0.91 -5.68
N PHE A 112 -8.68 -0.29 -6.85
CA PHE A 112 -9.75 -0.46 -7.82
C PHE A 112 -9.18 -1.03 -9.13
N GLY A 113 -9.87 -2.03 -9.66
CA GLY A 113 -9.41 -2.73 -10.86
C GLY A 113 -8.21 -3.65 -10.62
N ALA A 114 -7.64 -4.15 -11.71
CA ALA A 114 -6.50 -5.08 -11.66
C ALA A 114 -5.19 -4.34 -11.33
N ILE A 115 -4.30 -5.03 -10.60
CA ILE A 115 -2.94 -4.54 -10.31
C ILE A 115 -1.97 -5.12 -11.34
N THR A 116 -1.15 -4.26 -11.93
CA THR A 116 0.00 -4.65 -12.75
C THR A 116 1.28 -4.31 -12.02
N TRP A 117 2.07 -5.32 -11.65
CA TRP A 117 3.38 -5.14 -11.02
C TRP A 117 4.47 -4.97 -12.06
N LEU A 118 5.41 -4.07 -11.80
CA LEU A 118 6.54 -3.71 -12.66
C LEU A 118 7.86 -4.04 -11.95
N GLU A 119 8.94 -3.36 -12.32
CA GLU A 119 10.27 -3.54 -11.74
C GLU A 119 10.41 -2.97 -10.31
N PRO A 120 11.47 -3.36 -9.57
CA PRO A 120 11.77 -2.78 -8.26
C PRO A 120 11.88 -1.25 -8.29
N SER A 121 11.32 -0.59 -7.28
CA SER A 121 11.48 0.86 -7.10
C SER A 121 12.91 1.18 -6.67
N THR A 122 13.53 2.19 -7.29
CA THR A 122 14.84 2.73 -6.90
C THR A 122 14.74 3.72 -5.74
#